data_AF-A0A3L6TJH2-F1
#
_entry.id   AF-A0A3L6TJH2-F1
#
_cell.length_a   1.000
_cell.length_b   1.000
_cell.length_c   1.000
_cell.angle_alpha   90.00
_cell.angle_beta   90.00
_cell.angle_gamma   90.00
#
_symmetry.space_group_name_H-M   'P 1'
#
loop_
_entity.id
_entity.type
_entity.pdbx_description
1 polymer ?
#
loop_
_entity_poly.entity_id
_entity_poly.type
_entity_poly.pdbx_seq_one_letter_code
_entity_poly.pdbx_strand_id
1 'polypeptide(L)'
;MDVLELDLSSMASVRRFASEFGSLNLPLNILINNAGVMTRHCKLSCDGLELHFATNHIGHFLLTNLLLENMESSCRDSCVEGRIVNLTSSGHFMTYPEGICFDKIHDPSGLNDFIAYGQSKLANILHSNELS
;
A
#
# COMPACT_ATOMS: atom_id res chain seq x y z
N MET A 1 -15.67 16.56 -7.74
CA MET A 1 -14.47 16.06 -7.07
C MET A 1 -14.95 15.45 -5.78
N ASP A 2 -14.89 14.13 -5.70
CA ASP A 2 -15.32 13.38 -4.53
C ASP A 2 -14.12 13.14 -3.62
N VAL A 3 -14.35 13.12 -2.32
CA VAL A 3 -13.31 12.92 -1.30
C VAL A 3 -13.83 11.89 -0.32
N LEU A 4 -13.04 10.84 -0.10
CA LEU A 4 -13.30 9.78 0.87
C LEU A 4 -12.11 9.68 1.82
N GLU A 5 -12.38 9.36 3.08
CA GLU A 5 -11.35 9.24 4.11
C GLU A 5 -10.58 7.92 3.95
N LEU A 6 -9.25 8.00 4.01
CA LEU A 6 -8.38 6.82 3.96
C LEU A 6 -7.13 7.04 4.81
N ASP A 7 -7.00 6.23 5.87
CA ASP A 7 -5.78 6.07 6.64
C ASP A 7 -5.17 4.70 6.34
N LEU A 8 -4.11 4.68 5.54
CA LEU A 8 -3.40 3.46 5.14
C LEU A 8 -2.66 2.77 6.30
N SER A 9 -2.44 3.45 7.42
CA SER A 9 -1.86 2.84 8.61
C SER A 9 -2.87 2.02 9.42
N SER A 10 -4.16 2.06 9.04
CA SER A 10 -5.25 1.31 9.67
C SER A 10 -5.98 0.42 8.67
N MET A 11 -5.86 -0.91 8.82
CA MET A 11 -6.54 -1.87 7.96
C MET A 11 -8.08 -1.75 8.04
N ALA A 12 -8.59 -1.30 9.18
CA ALA A 12 -10.00 -0.99 9.34
C ALA A 12 -10.43 0.22 8.49
N SER A 13 -9.61 1.28 8.43
CA SER A 13 -9.89 2.43 7.56
C SER A 13 -9.85 2.04 6.08
N VAL A 14 -8.86 1.26 5.66
CA VAL A 14 -8.75 0.75 4.27
C VAL A 14 -10.01 -0.01 3.85
N ARG A 15 -10.53 -0.90 4.70
CA ARG A 15 -11.77 -1.65 4.44
C ARG A 15 -12.99 -0.73 4.35
N ARG A 16 -13.10 0.26 5.23
CA ARG A 16 -14.19 1.26 5.17
C ARG A 16 -14.14 2.04 3.87
N PHE A 17 -12.98 2.57 3.49
CA PHE A 17 -12.78 3.28 2.24
C PHE A 17 -13.21 2.44 1.03
N ALA A 18 -12.74 1.19 0.93
CA ALA A 18 -13.09 0.32 -0.19
C ALA A 18 -14.59 0.04 -0.26
N SER A 19 -15.24 -0.18 0.88
CA SER A 19 -16.70 -0.35 0.96
C SER A 19 -17.46 0.92 0.56
N GLU A 20 -17.02 2.09 1.03
CA GLU A 20 -17.63 3.39 0.68
C GLU A 20 -17.46 3.67 -0.81
N PHE A 21 -16.26 3.50 -1.35
CA PHE A 21 -16.00 3.66 -2.78
C PHE A 21 -16.87 2.72 -3.62
N GLY A 22 -16.97 1.43 -3.24
CA GLY A 22 -17.82 0.46 -3.92
C GLY A 22 -19.30 0.87 -3.93
N SER A 23 -19.79 1.53 -2.87
CA SER A 23 -21.18 2.01 -2.81
C SER A 23 -21.48 3.15 -3.78
N LEU A 24 -20.46 3.87 -4.27
CA LEU A 24 -20.63 4.94 -5.26
C LEU A 24 -20.95 4.40 -6.66
N ASN A 25 -20.68 3.11 -6.92
CA ASN A 25 -20.86 2.48 -8.23
C ASN A 25 -20.19 3.27 -9.38
N LEU A 26 -19.01 3.84 -9.11
CA LEU A 26 -18.22 4.56 -10.09
C LEU A 26 -17.22 3.61 -10.79
N PRO A 27 -16.89 3.85 -12.07
CA PRO A 27 -15.83 3.10 -12.73
C PRO A 27 -14.46 3.42 -12.11
N LEU A 28 -13.61 2.40 -11.99
CA LEU A 28 -12.24 2.49 -11.50
C LEU A 28 -11.26 1.91 -12.53
N ASN A 29 -10.77 2.74 -13.44
CA ASN A 29 -9.78 2.31 -14.43
C ASN A 29 -8.34 2.41 -13.93
N ILE A 30 -8.06 3.30 -12.98
CA ILE A 30 -6.69 3.57 -12.52
C ILE A 30 -6.66 3.66 -11.00
N LEU A 31 -5.79 2.86 -10.37
CA LEU A 31 -5.44 2.97 -8.95
C LEU A 31 -3.98 3.42 -8.82
N ILE A 32 -3.75 4.55 -8.18
CA ILE A 32 -2.41 5.08 -7.93
C ILE A 32 -2.10 5.00 -6.43
N ASN A 33 -1.33 3.99 -6.05
CA ASN A 33 -0.80 3.79 -4.70
C ASN A 33 0.40 4.73 -4.47
N ASN A 34 0.10 6.02 -4.32
CA ASN A 34 1.10 7.09 -4.19
C ASN A 34 1.47 7.41 -2.74
N ALA A 35 0.50 7.31 -1.82
CA ALA A 35 0.67 7.80 -0.46
C ALA A 35 1.85 7.11 0.24
N GLY A 36 2.58 7.84 1.06
CA GLY A 36 3.65 7.25 1.82
C GLY A 36 4.22 8.18 2.86
N VAL A 37 4.72 7.58 3.93
CA VAL A 37 5.40 8.26 5.02
C VAL A 37 6.88 7.91 5.01
N MET A 38 7.68 8.85 5.47
CA MET A 38 9.07 8.65 5.86
C MET A 38 9.27 9.46 7.14
N THR A 39 9.34 8.78 8.27
CA THR A 39 9.38 9.40 9.60
C THR A 39 10.63 8.98 10.35
N ARG A 40 11.08 9.84 11.26
CA ARG A 40 12.12 9.48 12.22
C ARG A 40 11.44 8.90 13.46
N HIS A 41 12.10 7.96 14.13
CA HIS A 41 11.58 7.20 15.27
C HIS A 41 10.42 6.28 14.87
N CYS A 42 10.76 5.15 14.23
CA CYS A 42 9.82 4.07 13.93
C CYS A 42 8.85 3.81 15.10
N LYS A 43 7.56 3.75 14.75
CA LYS A 43 6.46 3.41 15.66
C LYS A 43 5.65 2.29 15.03
N LEU A 44 4.83 1.65 15.86
CA LEU A 44 3.80 0.74 15.37
C LEU A 44 2.55 1.53 14.97
N SER A 45 1.89 1.05 13.91
CA SER A 45 0.53 1.45 13.55
C SER A 45 -0.49 0.89 14.55
N CYS A 46 -1.77 1.24 14.40
CA CYS A 46 -2.83 0.70 15.26
C CYS A 46 -2.98 -0.83 15.12
N ASP A 47 -2.53 -1.41 14.01
CA ASP A 47 -2.55 -2.84 13.74
C ASP A 47 -1.26 -3.56 14.20
N GLY A 48 -0.36 -2.87 14.90
CA GLY A 48 0.87 -3.46 15.44
C GLY A 48 1.94 -3.75 14.39
N LEU A 49 1.93 -3.02 13.27
CA LEU A 49 2.92 -3.10 12.19
C LEU A 49 3.82 -1.86 12.20
N GLU A 50 5.08 -2.02 11.85
CA GLU A 50 6.03 -0.92 11.63
C GLU A 50 5.42 0.08 10.65
N LEU A 51 5.38 1.36 11.02
CA LEU A 51 4.55 2.38 10.39
C LEU A 51 4.84 2.57 8.88
N HIS A 52 6.10 2.51 8.45
CA HIS A 52 6.44 2.61 7.02
C HIS A 52 5.89 1.42 6.26
N PHE A 53 6.10 0.20 6.76
CA PHE A 53 5.60 -1.02 6.13
C PHE A 53 4.07 -1.08 6.12
N ALA A 54 3.44 -0.71 7.24
CA ALA A 54 1.99 -0.62 7.38
C ALA A 54 1.39 0.33 6.33
N THR A 55 1.90 1.56 6.28
CA THR A 55 1.32 2.65 5.47
C THR A 55 1.69 2.53 3.99
N ASN A 56 2.99 2.34 3.71
CA ASN A 56 3.50 2.44 2.34
C ASN A 56 3.26 1.18 1.51
N HIS A 57 3.08 0.03 2.18
CA HIS A 57 2.96 -1.27 1.55
C HIS A 57 1.69 -2.03 1.95
N ILE A 58 1.51 -2.42 3.21
CA ILE A 58 0.39 -3.30 3.61
C ILE A 58 -0.97 -2.66 3.39
N GLY A 59 -1.14 -1.37 3.72
CA GLY A 59 -2.36 -0.62 3.45
C GLY A 59 -2.69 -0.57 1.95
N HIS A 60 -1.69 -0.31 1.11
CA HIS A 60 -1.86 -0.32 -0.34
C HIS A 60 -2.14 -1.73 -0.89
N PHE A 61 -1.45 -2.76 -0.39
CA PHE A 61 -1.68 -4.15 -0.77
C PHE A 61 -3.12 -4.56 -0.48
N LEU A 62 -3.61 -4.26 0.73
CA LEU A 62 -5.00 -4.51 1.09
C LEU A 62 -5.97 -3.71 0.22
N LEU A 63 -5.70 -2.42 0.00
CA LEU A 63 -6.54 -1.55 -0.83
C LEU A 63 -6.67 -2.09 -2.26
N THR A 64 -5.55 -2.44 -2.89
CA THR A 64 -5.51 -3.03 -4.24
C THR A 64 -6.36 -4.29 -4.29
N ASN A 65 -6.17 -5.23 -3.35
CA ASN A 65 -6.92 -6.48 -3.34
C ASN A 65 -8.43 -6.26 -3.15
N LEU A 66 -8.83 -5.29 -2.34
CA LEU A 66 -10.25 -4.99 -2.11
C LEU A 66 -10.91 -4.32 -3.33
N LEU A 67 -10.16 -3.54 -4.10
CA LEU A 67 -10.67 -2.80 -5.25
C LEU A 67 -10.50 -3.55 -6.59
N LEU A 68 -9.86 -4.72 -6.59
CA LEU A 68 -9.55 -5.46 -7.82
C LEU A 68 -10.82 -5.79 -8.61
N GLU A 69 -11.88 -6.28 -7.95
CA GLU A 69 -13.16 -6.58 -8.60
C GLU A 69 -13.83 -5.32 -9.20
N ASN A 70 -13.71 -4.16 -8.53
CA ASN A 70 -14.21 -2.90 -9.07
C ASN A 70 -13.46 -2.52 -10.36
N MET A 71 -12.13 -2.74 -10.38
CA MET A 71 -11.31 -2.49 -11.56
C MET A 71 -11.68 -3.44 -12.70
N GLU A 72 -11.76 -4.74 -12.43
CA GLU A 72 -12.13 -5.74 -13.44
C GLU A 72 -13.51 -5.49 -14.03
N SER A 73 -14.51 -5.15 -13.19
CA SER A 73 -15.84 -4.77 -13.64
C SER A 73 -15.80 -3.55 -14.56
N SER A 74 -15.04 -2.53 -14.19
CA SER A 74 -14.86 -1.32 -15.00
C SER A 74 -14.21 -1.63 -16.34
N CYS A 75 -13.23 -2.52 -16.37
CA CYS A 75 -12.59 -2.98 -17.61
C CYS A 75 -13.57 -3.72 -18.52
N ARG A 76 -14.39 -4.61 -17.97
CA ARG A 76 -15.43 -5.34 -18.73
C ARG A 76 -16.45 -4.39 -19.35
N ASP A 77 -16.89 -3.40 -18.59
CA ASP A 77 -17.96 -2.49 -19.02
C ASP A 77 -17.47 -1.42 -20.02
N SER A 78 -16.25 -0.93 -19.85
CA SER A 78 -15.68 0.15 -20.68
C SER A 78 -14.79 -0.33 -21.82
N CYS A 79 -14.38 -1.60 -21.83
CA CYS A 79 -13.33 -2.14 -22.70
C CYS A 79 -11.98 -1.39 -22.59
N VAL A 80 -11.73 -0.71 -21.47
CA VAL A 80 -10.47 -0.01 -21.18
C VAL A 80 -9.67 -0.80 -20.16
N GLU A 81 -8.41 -1.09 -20.48
CA GLU A 81 -7.48 -1.80 -19.61
C GLU A 81 -7.22 -1.03 -18.31
N GLY A 82 -7.34 -1.74 -17.18
CA GLY A 82 -7.09 -1.22 -15.84
C GLY A 82 -5.60 -1.09 -15.54
N ARG A 83 -5.21 -0.11 -14.74
CA ARG A 83 -3.80 0.08 -14.35
C ARG A 83 -3.65 0.32 -12.86
N ILE A 84 -2.79 -0.47 -12.23
CA ILE A 84 -2.36 -0.27 -10.84
C ILE A 84 -0.94 0.29 -10.87
N VAL A 85 -0.72 1.43 -10.22
CA VAL A 85 0.59 2.09 -10.17
C VAL A 85 1.04 2.18 -8.71
N ASN A 86 2.06 1.42 -8.34
CA ASN A 86 2.68 1.50 -7.01
C ASN A 86 3.88 2.45 -7.04
N LEU A 87 3.81 3.56 -6.31
CA LEU A 87 4.93 4.50 -6.24
C LEU A 87 6.04 3.95 -5.32
N THR A 88 7.24 3.83 -5.91
CA THR A 88 8.48 3.45 -5.20
C THR A 88 9.41 4.66 -5.02
N SER A 89 10.66 4.43 -4.62
CA SER A 89 11.72 5.43 -4.43
C SER A 89 13.08 4.79 -4.68
N SER A 90 14.10 5.54 -5.08
CA SER A 90 15.49 5.05 -5.11
C SER A 90 15.97 4.51 -3.75
N GLY A 91 15.28 4.84 -2.65
CA GLY A 91 15.51 4.23 -1.33
C GLY A 91 15.30 2.71 -1.29
N HIS A 92 14.65 2.09 -2.28
CA HIS A 92 14.50 0.62 -2.34
C HIS A 92 15.85 -0.12 -2.43
N PHE A 93 16.92 0.55 -2.91
CA PHE A 93 18.28 0.00 -2.88
C PHE A 93 18.88 -0.04 -1.47
N MET A 94 18.32 0.74 -0.53
CA MET A 94 18.75 0.81 0.87
C MET A 94 17.81 -0.03 1.75
N THR A 95 17.89 -1.34 1.61
CA THR A 95 17.08 -2.30 2.38
C THR A 95 17.97 -3.32 3.11
N TYR A 96 17.37 -4.25 3.85
CA TYR A 96 18.13 -5.29 4.54
C TYR A 96 18.79 -6.23 3.53
N PRO A 97 20.00 -6.74 3.81
CA PRO A 97 20.68 -7.72 2.94
C PRO A 97 19.83 -8.96 2.64
N GLU A 98 18.98 -9.36 3.59
CA GLU A 98 18.09 -10.51 3.50
C GLU A 98 16.77 -10.21 2.75
N GLY A 99 16.56 -8.97 2.32
CA GLY A 99 15.32 -8.52 1.66
C GLY A 99 14.27 -8.02 2.63
N ILE A 100 13.04 -8.54 2.55
CA ILE A 100 11.95 -8.17 3.47
C ILE A 100 12.08 -8.96 4.78
N CYS A 101 12.36 -8.26 5.88
CA CYS A 101 12.43 -8.82 7.22
C CYS A 101 11.04 -8.88 7.87
N PHE A 102 10.23 -9.87 7.50
CA PHE A 102 8.88 -10.05 8.05
C PHE A 102 8.86 -10.22 9.57
N ASP A 103 9.86 -10.87 10.17
CA ASP A 103 9.92 -11.08 11.63
C ASP A 103 10.06 -9.76 12.42
N LYS A 104 10.56 -8.69 11.78
CA LYS A 104 10.79 -7.40 12.42
C LYS A 104 9.68 -6.39 12.19
N ILE A 105 8.68 -6.69 11.35
CA ILE A 105 7.59 -5.73 11.10
C ILE A 105 6.71 -5.50 12.33
N HIS A 106 6.75 -6.40 13.32
CA HIS A 106 6.03 -6.25 14.59
C HIS A 106 6.89 -5.68 15.72
N ASP A 107 8.20 -5.55 15.50
CA ASP A 107 9.14 -5.03 16.49
C ASP A 107 10.03 -3.95 15.86
N PRO A 108 9.69 -2.66 16.04
CA PRO A 108 10.46 -1.57 15.49
C PRO A 108 11.78 -1.34 16.24
N SER A 109 12.04 -2.05 17.33
CA SER A 109 13.24 -1.85 18.14
C SER A 109 14.50 -2.16 17.34
N GLY A 110 15.46 -1.23 17.35
CA GLY A 110 16.71 -1.38 16.63
C GLY A 110 16.60 -1.30 15.10
N LEU A 111 15.44 -0.96 14.53
CA LEU A 111 15.33 -0.67 13.10
C LEU A 111 15.96 0.68 12.78
N ASN A 112 16.69 0.72 11.66
CA ASN A 112 17.09 1.97 11.06
C ASN A 112 15.94 2.49 10.20
N ASP A 113 15.46 3.70 10.50
CA ASP A 113 14.29 4.30 9.84
C ASP A 113 14.44 4.35 8.30
N PHE A 114 15.64 4.64 7.77
CA PHE A 114 15.88 4.67 6.32
C PHE A 114 15.83 3.28 5.70
N ILE A 115 16.34 2.25 6.40
CA ILE A 115 16.32 0.87 5.92
C ILE A 115 14.89 0.31 5.97
N ALA A 116 14.13 0.59 7.04
CA ALA A 116 12.72 0.22 7.16
C ALA A 116 11.86 0.87 6.07
N TYR A 117 12.07 2.18 5.82
CA TYR A 117 11.47 2.86 4.67
C TYR A 117 11.87 2.20 3.34
N GLY A 118 13.16 1.93 3.13
CA GLY A 118 13.67 1.29 1.91
C GLY A 118 13.03 -0.07 1.65
N GLN A 119 12.89 -0.90 2.69
CA GLN A 119 12.13 -2.15 2.64
C GLN A 119 10.68 -1.94 2.16
N SER A 120 9.98 -0.94 2.69
CA SER A 120 8.60 -0.66 2.25
C SER A 120 8.53 -0.31 0.76
N LYS A 121 9.56 0.36 0.22
CA LYS A 121 9.64 0.72 -1.20
C LYS A 121 10.10 -0.42 -2.08
N LEU A 122 10.92 -1.34 -1.58
CA LEU A 122 11.21 -2.63 -2.23
C LEU A 122 9.94 -3.47 -2.32
N ALA A 123 9.15 -3.56 -1.25
CA ALA A 123 7.91 -4.33 -1.22
C ALA A 123 6.90 -3.84 -2.26
N ASN A 124 6.84 -2.53 -2.53
CA ASN A 124 6.03 -1.98 -3.63
C ASN A 124 6.47 -2.43 -5.02
N ILE A 125 7.77 -2.63 -5.26
CA ILE A 125 8.27 -3.18 -6.53
C ILE A 125 7.87 -4.65 -6.66
N LEU A 126 8.07 -5.44 -5.60
CA LEU A 126 7.71 -6.85 -5.58
C LEU A 126 6.21 -7.05 -5.79
N HIS A 127 5.37 -6.20 -5.21
CA HIS A 127 3.92 -6.23 -5.43
C HIS A 127 3.55 -5.94 -6.88
N SER A 128 4.18 -4.96 -7.53
CA SER A 128 3.94 -4.71 -8.95
C SER A 128 4.35 -5.89 -9.84
N ASN A 129 5.44 -6.58 -9.50
CA ASN A 129 5.88 -7.77 -10.23
C ASN A 129 4.91 -8.95 -10.08
N GLU A 130 4.30 -9.11 -8.91
CA GLU A 130 3.30 -10.17 -8.66
C GLU A 130 1.97 -9.89 -9.38
N LEU A 131 1.59 -8.61 -9.54
CA LEU A 131 0.36 -8.22 -10.24
C LEU A 131 0.47 -8.30 -11.78
N SER A 132 1.66 -8.54 -12.33
CA SER A 132 1.94 -8.54 -13.78
C SER A 132 1.92 -9.94 -14.36
#